data_AF-A0A1I2FTP8-F1
#
_entry.id   AF-A0A1I2FTP8-F1
#
_cell.length_a   1.000
_cell.length_b   1.000
_cell.length_c   1.000
_cell.angle_alpha   90.00
_cell.angle_beta   90.00
_cell.angle_gamma   90.00
#
_symmetry.space_group_name_H-M   'P 1'
#
loop_
_entity.id
_entity.type
_entity.pdbx_description
1 polymer ?
#
loop_
_entity_poly.entity_id
_entity_poly.type
_entity_poly.pdbx_seq_one_letter_code
_entity_poly.pdbx_strand_id
1 'polypeptide(L)'
;MPNEKVLKLLKNSHVALLPTYADTYGYFVLEAQACGCPVISTDIRALPEINNNECGWIISVPKDKNGNGILKTAKDRKIFSTIIEKKLYSIVNEIILKPENILPKAEASIERIKKEHDPEKHANKLINIYVTSRK
;
A
#
# COMPACT_ATOMS: atom_id res chain seq x y z
N MET A 1 -21.00 1.48 -0.31
CA MET A 1 -20.70 2.79 0.33
C MET A 1 -20.04 3.70 -0.71
N PRO A 2 -20.45 4.97 -0.86
CA PRO A 2 -19.79 5.91 -1.76
C PRO A 2 -18.33 6.18 -1.37
N ASN A 3 -17.43 6.41 -2.34
CA ASN A 3 -16.00 6.65 -2.11
C ASN A 3 -15.76 7.83 -1.13
N GLU A 4 -16.50 8.92 -1.24
CA GLU A 4 -16.40 10.05 -0.31
C GLU A 4 -16.59 9.65 1.17
N LYS A 5 -17.49 8.68 1.43
CA LYS A 5 -17.68 8.17 2.80
C LYS A 5 -16.50 7.31 3.23
N VAL A 6 -15.89 6.56 2.32
CA VAL A 6 -14.64 5.81 2.58
C VAL A 6 -13.52 6.77 2.94
N LEU A 7 -13.32 7.85 2.18
CA LEU A 7 -12.29 8.86 2.45
C LEU A 7 -12.50 9.54 3.81
N LYS A 8 -13.75 9.81 4.20
CA LYS A 8 -14.08 10.31 5.55
C LYS A 8 -13.71 9.31 6.65
N LEU A 9 -13.90 8.00 6.42
CA LEU A 9 -13.46 6.98 7.37
C LEU A 9 -11.94 6.91 7.45
N LEU A 10 -11.25 6.94 6.32
CA LEU A 10 -9.78 6.91 6.27
C LEU A 10 -9.16 8.08 7.03
N LYS A 11 -9.68 9.30 6.86
CA LYS A 11 -9.24 10.49 7.62
C LYS A 11 -9.45 10.39 9.13
N ASN A 12 -10.38 9.55 9.58
CA ASN A 12 -10.68 9.31 10.99
C ASN A 12 -10.10 7.98 11.50
N SER A 13 -9.33 7.26 10.67
CA SER A 13 -8.76 5.96 11.01
C SER A 13 -7.26 6.06 11.27
N HIS A 14 -6.77 5.34 12.26
CA HIS A 14 -5.33 5.31 12.57
C HIS A 14 -4.52 4.55 11.53
N VAL A 15 -5.07 3.45 11.00
CA VAL A 15 -4.38 2.54 10.08
C VAL A 15 -5.41 1.93 9.12
N ALA A 16 -5.04 1.81 7.84
CA ALA A 16 -5.83 1.13 6.82
C ALA A 16 -5.21 -0.22 6.45
N LEU A 17 -6.02 -1.16 5.98
CA LEU A 17 -5.60 -2.54 5.70
C LEU A 17 -5.90 -2.88 4.24
N LEU A 18 -4.86 -3.24 3.48
CA LEU A 18 -4.97 -3.89 2.17
C LEU A 18 -4.08 -5.14 2.08
N PRO A 19 -4.30 -6.16 2.93
CA PRO A 19 -3.56 -7.42 2.87
C PRO A 19 -4.06 -8.32 1.72
N THR A 20 -4.00 -7.81 0.49
CA THR A 20 -4.57 -8.44 -0.71
C THR A 20 -3.67 -9.54 -1.28
N TYR A 21 -4.30 -10.47 -2.00
CA TYR A 21 -3.64 -11.57 -2.71
C TYR A 21 -3.15 -11.12 -4.09
N ALA A 22 -3.73 -10.03 -4.59
CA ALA A 22 -3.55 -9.53 -5.93
C ALA A 22 -4.08 -8.08 -5.98
N ASP A 23 -3.23 -7.14 -6.39
CA ASP A 23 -3.63 -5.80 -6.80
C ASP A 23 -2.70 -5.36 -7.93
N THR A 24 -3.24 -4.73 -8.96
CA THR A 24 -2.46 -4.30 -10.11
C THR A 24 -1.66 -3.04 -9.80
N TYR A 25 -2.26 -2.10 -9.08
CA TYR A 25 -1.63 -0.82 -8.77
C TYR A 25 -1.74 -0.47 -7.29
N GLY A 26 -2.94 -0.49 -6.69
CA GLY A 26 -3.13 -0.18 -5.28
C GLY A 26 -3.62 1.24 -5.02
N TYR A 27 -4.58 1.73 -5.82
CA TYR A 27 -5.19 3.06 -5.62
C TYR A 27 -5.74 3.29 -4.21
N PHE A 28 -6.29 2.25 -3.58
CA PHE A 28 -6.73 2.34 -2.18
C PHE A 28 -5.59 2.73 -1.23
N VAL A 29 -4.37 2.23 -1.48
CA VAL A 29 -3.20 2.61 -0.68
C VAL A 29 -2.89 4.09 -0.87
N LEU A 30 -2.93 4.58 -2.12
CA LEU A 30 -2.71 5.99 -2.41
C LEU A 30 -3.75 6.90 -1.74
N GLU A 31 -5.02 6.53 -1.81
CA GLU A 31 -6.12 7.25 -1.16
C GLU A 31 -5.96 7.29 0.36
N ALA A 32 -5.59 6.16 0.98
CA ALA A 32 -5.35 6.08 2.42
C ALA A 32 -4.15 6.92 2.86
N GLN A 33 -3.00 6.79 2.18
CA GLN A 33 -1.80 7.58 2.45
C GLN A 33 -2.06 9.08 2.25
N ALA A 34 -2.81 9.48 1.22
CA ALA A 34 -3.20 10.87 0.99
C ALA A 34 -4.11 11.43 2.08
N CYS A 35 -4.84 10.55 2.80
CA CYS A 35 -5.61 10.91 3.98
C CYS A 35 -4.79 10.92 5.27
N GLY A 36 -3.47 10.67 5.23
CA GLY A 36 -2.64 10.50 6.41
C GLY A 36 -2.89 9.19 7.16
N CYS A 37 -3.46 8.19 6.48
CA CYS A 37 -3.76 6.89 7.07
C CYS A 37 -2.73 5.86 6.55
N PRO A 38 -1.68 5.53 7.33
CA PRO A 38 -0.67 4.57 6.91
C PRO A 38 -1.30 3.17 6.73
N VAL A 39 -0.74 2.38 5.82
CA VAL A 39 -1.37 1.15 5.33
C VAL A 39 -0.57 -0.09 5.69
N ILE A 40 -1.26 -1.15 6.14
CA ILE A 40 -0.72 -2.51 6.16
C ILE A 40 -1.08 -3.17 4.82
N SER A 41 -0.09 -3.43 3.97
CA SER A 41 -0.29 -4.07 2.67
C SER A 41 0.57 -5.32 2.49
N THR A 42 0.28 -6.14 1.49
CA THR A 42 1.22 -7.18 1.04
C THR A 42 2.29 -6.60 0.13
N ASP A 43 3.35 -7.36 -0.14
CA ASP A 43 4.38 -7.04 -1.15
C ASP A 43 4.08 -7.65 -2.53
N ILE A 44 2.79 -7.73 -2.89
CA ILE A 44 2.36 -8.25 -4.19
C ILE A 44 2.44 -7.15 -5.26
N ARG A 45 2.95 -7.51 -6.44
CA ARG A 45 3.02 -6.65 -7.64
C ARG A 45 3.59 -5.24 -7.34
N ALA A 46 2.81 -4.19 -7.59
CA ALA A 46 3.22 -2.78 -7.46
C ALA A 46 3.12 -2.25 -6.02
N LEU A 47 2.49 -2.97 -5.09
CA LEU A 47 2.34 -2.52 -3.71
C LEU A 47 3.67 -2.16 -3.00
N PRO A 48 4.80 -2.89 -3.16
CA PRO A 48 6.08 -2.48 -2.58
C PRO A 48 6.66 -1.19 -3.19
N GLU A 49 6.18 -0.75 -4.36
CA GLU A 49 6.57 0.54 -4.95
C GLU A 49 5.78 1.71 -4.32
N ILE A 50 4.59 1.44 -3.77
CA ILE A 50 3.70 2.47 -3.21
C ILE A 50 3.81 2.52 -1.69
N ASN A 51 3.93 1.38 -1.03
CA ASN A 51 4.01 1.26 0.42
C ASN A 51 5.29 0.55 0.84
N ASN A 52 5.84 0.95 1.99
CA ASN A 52 7.04 0.35 2.56
C ASN A 52 7.03 0.49 4.09
N ASN A 53 8.04 -0.05 4.77
CA ASN A 53 8.13 0.04 6.23
C ASN A 53 8.52 1.44 6.76
N GLU A 54 8.74 2.44 5.91
CA GLU A 54 8.95 3.83 6.33
C GLU A 54 7.60 4.56 6.46
N CYS A 55 6.67 4.35 5.52
CA CYS A 55 5.36 5.03 5.46
C CYS A 55 4.15 4.13 5.81
N GLY A 56 4.37 2.85 6.09
CA GLY A 56 3.34 1.88 6.46
C GLY A 56 3.94 0.59 6.99
N TRP A 57 3.30 -0.54 6.68
CA TRP A 57 3.79 -1.88 7.02
C TRP A 57 3.59 -2.85 5.86
N ILE A 58 4.58 -3.72 5.64
CA ILE A 58 4.56 -4.72 4.57
C ILE A 58 4.50 -6.14 5.11
N ILE A 59 3.54 -6.91 4.61
CA ILE A 59 3.44 -8.36 4.78
C ILE A 59 4.10 -9.03 3.58
N SER A 60 5.21 -9.72 3.81
CA SER A 60 5.83 -10.52 2.75
C SER A 60 5.08 -11.81 2.51
N VAL A 61 4.72 -12.07 1.25
CA VAL A 61 3.95 -13.24 0.84
C VAL A 61 4.67 -14.08 -0.21
N PRO A 62 4.38 -15.40 -0.32
CA PRO A 62 4.93 -16.25 -1.38
C PRO A 62 4.52 -15.74 -2.76
N LYS A 63 5.50 -15.36 -3.57
CA LYS A 63 5.30 -14.81 -4.91
C LYS A 63 6.35 -15.31 -5.89
N ASP A 64 6.01 -15.31 -7.17
CA ASP A 64 6.94 -15.62 -8.26
C ASP A 64 7.88 -14.45 -8.57
N LYS A 65 8.80 -14.65 -9.52
CA LYS A 65 9.76 -13.63 -9.97
C LYS A 65 9.13 -12.36 -10.53
N ASN A 66 7.85 -12.41 -10.92
CA ASN A 66 7.11 -11.27 -11.47
C ASN A 66 6.23 -10.60 -10.39
N GLY A 67 6.36 -11.02 -9.13
CA GLY A 67 5.59 -10.47 -8.02
C GLY A 67 4.15 -10.97 -7.94
N ASN A 68 3.78 -12.05 -8.64
CA ASN A 68 2.45 -12.65 -8.53
C ASN A 68 2.39 -13.67 -7.39
N GLY A 69 1.29 -13.67 -6.62
CA GLY A 69 1.11 -14.59 -5.51
C GLY A 69 1.11 -16.05 -5.98
N ILE A 70 1.83 -16.93 -5.28
CA ILE A 70 1.82 -18.37 -5.54
C ILE A 70 0.53 -18.93 -4.94
N LEU A 71 -0.48 -19.17 -5.79
CA LEU A 71 -1.85 -19.51 -5.38
C LEU A 71 -2.46 -20.68 -6.16
N LYS A 72 -1.62 -21.49 -6.82
CA LYS A 72 -2.04 -22.51 -7.80
C LYS A 72 -2.89 -23.62 -7.16
N THR A 73 -2.47 -24.12 -6.00
CA THR A 73 -3.14 -25.21 -5.29
C THR A 73 -3.92 -24.74 -4.07
N ALA A 74 -4.81 -25.58 -3.55
CA ALA A 74 -5.48 -25.31 -2.27
C ALA A 74 -4.48 -25.19 -1.11
N LYS A 75 -3.39 -25.98 -1.14
CA LYS A 75 -2.29 -25.89 -0.19
C LYS A 75 -1.60 -24.53 -0.26
N ASP A 76 -1.30 -24.04 -1.47
CA ASP A 76 -0.67 -22.73 -1.67
C ASP A 76 -1.56 -21.60 -1.11
N ARG A 77 -2.85 -21.62 -1.45
CA ARG A 77 -3.81 -20.64 -0.93
C ARG A 77 -3.91 -20.68 0.59
N LYS A 78 -3.87 -21.88 1.19
CA LYS A 78 -3.88 -22.04 2.66
C LYS A 78 -2.62 -21.46 3.28
N ILE A 79 -1.45 -21.76 2.73
CA ILE A 79 -0.16 -21.19 3.20
C ILE A 79 -0.19 -19.66 3.11
N PHE A 80 -0.61 -19.13 1.97
CA PHE A 80 -0.69 -17.69 1.71
C PHE A 80 -1.61 -16.99 2.71
N SER A 81 -2.82 -17.52 2.92
CA SER A 81 -3.78 -17.01 3.91
C SER A 81 -3.21 -17.05 5.32
N THR A 82 -2.57 -18.16 5.72
CA THR A 82 -2.00 -18.31 7.07
C THR A 82 -0.84 -17.35 7.31
N ILE A 83 -0.03 -17.04 6.30
CA ILE A 83 1.02 -16.04 6.41
C ILE A 83 0.42 -14.65 6.63
N ILE A 84 -0.56 -14.27 5.82
CA ILE A 84 -1.24 -12.98 5.96
C ILE A 84 -1.86 -12.84 7.34
N GLU A 85 -2.62 -13.85 7.79
CA GLU A 85 -3.30 -13.84 9.09
C GLU A 85 -2.31 -13.65 10.24
N LYS A 86 -1.24 -14.47 10.29
CA LYS A 86 -0.23 -14.40 11.35
C LYS A 86 0.51 -13.07 11.37
N LYS A 87 0.89 -12.56 10.19
CA LYS A 87 1.62 -11.29 10.09
C LYS A 87 0.74 -10.10 10.39
N LEU A 88 -0.51 -10.11 9.92
CA LEU A 88 -1.48 -9.07 10.23
C LEU A 88 -1.72 -8.99 11.74
N TYR A 89 -1.93 -10.13 12.40
CA TYR A 89 -2.05 -10.19 13.86
C TYR A 89 -0.83 -9.59 14.58
N SER A 90 0.38 -9.97 14.15
CA SER A 90 1.62 -9.44 14.72
C SER A 90 1.74 -7.92 14.55
N ILE A 91 1.44 -7.40 13.36
CA ILE A 91 1.56 -5.96 13.06
C ILE A 91 0.50 -5.18 13.84
N VAL A 92 -0.74 -5.66 13.89
CA VAL A 92 -1.80 -5.01 14.67
C VAL A 92 -1.47 -4.98 16.16
N ASN A 93 -0.93 -6.08 16.72
CA ASN A 93 -0.47 -6.08 18.10
C ASN A 93 0.68 -5.11 18.33
N GLU A 94 1.64 -5.03 17.42
CA GLU A 94 2.72 -4.05 17.51
C GLU A 94 2.18 -2.62 17.53
N ILE A 95 1.22 -2.30 16.65
CA ILE A 95 0.58 -0.99 16.57
C ILE A 95 -0.15 -0.65 17.88
N ILE A 96 -0.86 -1.62 18.47
CA ILE A 96 -1.57 -1.44 19.74
C ILE A 96 -0.57 -1.20 20.88
N LEU A 97 0.56 -1.91 20.88
CA LEU A 97 1.60 -1.78 21.91
C LEU A 97 2.48 -0.54 21.74
N LYS A 98 2.58 0.00 20.52
CA LYS A 98 3.43 1.15 20.16
C LYS A 98 2.68 2.13 19.24
N PRO A 99 1.58 2.74 19.71
CA PRO A 99 0.78 3.66 18.89
C PRO A 99 1.56 4.92 18.46
N GLU A 100 2.65 5.26 19.16
CA GLU A 100 3.55 6.35 18.81
C GLU A 100 4.19 6.18 17.41
N ASN A 101 4.26 4.95 16.89
CA ASN A 101 4.77 4.69 15.54
C ASN A 101 3.79 5.07 14.42
N ILE A 102 2.52 5.33 14.74
CA ILE A 102 1.49 5.63 13.73
C ILE A 102 1.73 7.02 13.13
N LEU A 103 1.93 8.03 13.96
CA LEU A 103 2.04 9.42 13.50
C LEU A 103 3.24 9.65 12.56
N PRO A 104 4.47 9.18 12.85
CA PRO A 104 5.59 9.30 11.92
C PRO A 104 5.31 8.63 10.57
N LYS A 105 4.62 7.48 10.57
CA LYS A 105 4.24 6.77 9.34
C LYS A 105 3.15 7.51 8.56
N ALA A 106 2.17 8.10 9.26
CA ALA A 106 1.15 8.94 8.66
C ALA A 106 1.77 10.14 7.93
N GLU A 107 2.66 10.87 8.59
CA GLU A 107 3.39 12.00 8.00
C GLU A 107 4.23 11.55 6.79
N ALA A 108 5.02 10.47 6.95
CA ALA A 108 5.82 9.91 5.86
C ALA A 108 4.97 9.47 4.66
N SER A 109 3.76 8.97 4.90
CA SER A 109 2.83 8.56 3.84
C SER A 109 2.32 9.74 3.02
N ILE A 110 1.99 10.86 3.66
CA ILE A 110 1.58 12.09 2.97
C ILE A 110 2.75 12.65 2.16
N GLU A 111 3.95 12.69 2.74
CA GLU A 111 5.13 13.20 2.04
C GLU A 111 5.50 12.33 0.83
N ARG A 112 5.33 11.00 0.94
CA ARG A 112 5.51 10.10 -0.19
C ARG A 112 4.52 10.40 -1.33
N ILE A 113 3.24 10.63 -1.03
CA ILE A 113 2.25 11.00 -2.05
C ILE A 113 2.66 12.27 -2.78
N LYS A 114 3.02 13.33 -2.04
CA LYS A 114 3.48 14.60 -2.62
C LYS A 114 4.76 14.47 -3.47
N LYS A 115 5.62 13.52 -3.12
CA LYS A 115 6.90 13.30 -3.79
C LYS A 115 6.76 12.45 -5.05
N GLU A 116 6.10 11.29 -4.93
CA GLU A 116 6.11 10.24 -5.95
C GLU A 116 4.84 10.21 -6.81
N HIS A 117 3.71 10.72 -6.29
CA HIS A 117 2.38 10.59 -6.92
C HIS A 117 1.67 11.94 -7.15
N ASP A 118 2.43 13.03 -7.19
CA ASP A 118 1.92 14.36 -7.55
C ASP A 118 1.45 14.39 -9.02
N PRO A 119 0.17 14.72 -9.28
CA PRO A 119 -0.39 14.65 -10.63
C PRO A 119 0.19 15.70 -11.57
N GLU A 120 0.54 16.88 -11.08
CA GLU A 120 1.13 17.94 -11.92
C GLU A 120 2.56 17.57 -12.31
N LYS A 121 3.37 17.09 -11.36
CA LYS A 121 4.72 16.59 -11.65
C LYS A 121 4.68 15.41 -12.61
N HIS A 122 3.73 14.50 -12.44
CA HIS A 122 3.59 13.35 -13.33
C HIS A 122 3.17 13.78 -14.75
N ALA A 123 2.17 14.66 -14.88
CA ALA A 123 1.73 15.20 -16.16
C ALA A 123 2.87 15.90 -16.90
N ASN A 124 3.66 16.72 -16.21
CA ASN A 124 4.81 17.41 -16.79
C ASN A 124 5.87 16.41 -17.30
N LYS A 125 6.15 15.32 -16.57
CA LYS A 125 7.05 14.25 -17.04
C LYS A 125 6.52 13.60 -18.32
N LEU A 126 5.22 13.31 -18.41
CA LEU A 126 4.60 12.74 -19.61
C LEU A 126 4.66 13.70 -20.80
N ILE A 127 4.35 14.98 -20.60
CA ILE A 127 4.46 16.02 -21.64
C ILE A 127 5.90 16.08 -22.17
N ASN A 128 6.90 16.05 -21.29
CA ASN A 128 8.30 16.03 -21.70
C ASN A 128 8.62 14.81 -22.55
N ILE A 129 8.08 13.63 -22.23
CA ILE A 129 8.23 12.45 -23.09
C ILE A 129 7.62 12.74 -24.46
N TYR A 130 6.39 13.26 -24.56
CA TYR A 130 5.74 13.53 -25.84
C TYR A 130 6.52 14.51 -26.71
N VAL A 131 7.11 15.54 -26.11
CA VAL A 131 7.86 16.58 -26.82
C VAL A 131 9.28 16.13 -27.19
N THR A 132 9.92 15.30 -26.38
CA THR A 132 11.31 14.83 -26.59
C THR A 132 11.40 13.48 -27.30
N SER A 133 10.29 12.76 -27.43
CA SER A 133 10.22 11.52 -28.22
C SER A 133 10.56 11.82 -29.67
N ARG A 134 11.41 10.97 -30.26
CA ARG A 134 11.94 11.14 -31.63
C ARG A 134 10.82 11.41 -32.64
N LYS A 135 11.01 12.44 -33.47
CA LYS A 135 10.47 12.45 -34.84
C LYS A 135 11.15 11.37 -35.67
#